data_AF-A0A3D0L6Y4-F1
#
_entry.id   AF-A0A3D0L6Y4-F1
#
_cell.length_a   1.000
_cell.length_b   1.000
_cell.length_c   1.000
_cell.angle_alpha   90.00
_cell.angle_beta   90.00
_cell.angle_gamma   90.00
#
_symmetry.space_group_name_H-M   'P 1'
#
loop_
_entity.id
_entity.type
_entity.pdbx_description
1 polymer ?
#
loop_
_entity_poly.entity_id
_entity_poly.type
_entity_poly.pdbx_seq_one_letter_code
_entity_poly.pdbx_strand_id
1 'polypeptide(L)'
;MLSSILETVMLICFGLSWPLNVIKNYKSKSAEAMSLPFILLVITGYIAGIVAKILNGHFNFVLAVYVINLLIVSVNIPIYFRNKKIETDKYETIRFEIIKNSDLPYEAVFGHKPYWNKDQIEQFKNK
;
A
#
# COMPACT_ATOMS: atom_id res chain seq x y z
N MET A 1 -2.68 -19.45 -30.68
CA MET A 1 -3.65 -19.97 -29.71
C MET A 1 -3.02 -20.26 -28.35
N LEU A 2 -1.99 -21.12 -28.26
CA LEU A 2 -1.33 -21.46 -26.98
C LEU A 2 -0.62 -20.27 -26.30
N SER A 3 0.05 -19.41 -27.08
CA SER A 3 0.71 -18.19 -26.58
C SER A 3 -0.24 -17.25 -25.83
N SER A 4 -1.46 -17.04 -26.35
CA SER A 4 -2.46 -16.16 -25.73
C SER A 4 -3.06 -16.75 -24.44
N ILE A 5 -3.13 -18.09 -24.34
CA ILE A 5 -3.59 -18.78 -23.13
C ILE A 5 -2.55 -18.65 -22.02
N LEU A 6 -1.28 -18.92 -22.33
CA LEU A 6 -0.18 -18.78 -21.36
C LEU A 6 -0.04 -17.33 -20.86
N GLU A 7 -0.17 -16.36 -21.77
CA GLU A 7 -0.18 -14.94 -21.43
C GLU A 7 -1.35 -14.59 -20.50
N THR A 8 -2.54 -15.14 -20.77
CA THR A 8 -3.73 -14.93 -19.93
C THR A 8 -3.58 -15.55 -18.53
N VAL A 9 -3.07 -16.79 -18.44
CA VAL A 9 -2.85 -17.46 -17.14
C VAL A 9 -1.81 -16.72 -16.31
N MET A 10 -0.72 -16.28 -16.93
CA MET A 10 0.28 -15.43 -16.28
C MET A 10 -0.36 -14.17 -15.70
N LEU A 11 -1.20 -13.47 -16.49
CA LEU A 11 -1.87 -12.26 -16.03
C LEU A 11 -2.87 -12.52 -14.91
N ILE A 12 -3.62 -13.62 -14.95
CA ILE A 12 -4.55 -13.98 -13.88
C ILE A 12 -3.79 -14.29 -12.60
N CYS A 13 -2.72 -15.09 -12.66
CA CYS A 13 -1.88 -15.39 -11.51
C CYS A 13 -1.24 -14.11 -10.94
N PHE A 14 -0.75 -13.22 -11.81
CA PHE A 14 -0.19 -11.94 -11.38
C PHE A 14 -1.27 -11.03 -10.78
N GLY A 15 -2.46 -11.01 -11.38
CA GLY A 15 -3.64 -10.28 -10.91
C GLY A 15 -4.09 -10.69 -9.52
N LEU A 16 -4.20 -12.00 -9.29
CA LEU A 16 -4.61 -12.60 -8.03
C LEU A 16 -3.57 -12.44 -6.91
N SER A 17 -2.30 -12.18 -7.24
CA SER A 17 -1.27 -11.88 -6.23
C SER A 17 -1.53 -10.57 -5.48
N TRP A 18 -2.20 -9.59 -6.12
CA TRP A 18 -2.49 -8.29 -5.52
C TRP A 18 -3.60 -8.33 -4.46
N PRO A 19 -4.78 -8.94 -4.67
CA PRO A 19 -5.80 -9.12 -3.63
C PRO A 19 -5.26 -9.84 -2.40
N LEU A 20 -4.43 -10.86 -2.59
CA LEU A 20 -3.78 -11.56 -1.47
C LEU A 20 -2.86 -10.62 -0.69
N ASN A 21 -2.11 -9.77 -1.39
CA ASN A 21 -1.27 -8.75 -0.76
C ASN A 21 -2.11 -7.69 -0.03
N VAL A 22 -3.24 -7.25 -0.59
CA VAL A 22 -4.20 -6.34 0.07
C VAL A 22 -4.73 -6.97 1.35
N ILE A 23 -5.22 -8.21 1.29
CA ILE A 23 -5.85 -8.88 2.44
C ILE A 23 -4.83 -9.03 3.57
N LYS A 24 -3.58 -9.40 3.26
CA LYS A 24 -2.50 -9.47 4.25
C LYS A 24 -2.20 -8.10 4.86
N ASN A 25 -2.02 -7.06 4.05
CA ASN A 25 -1.75 -5.71 4.53
C ASN A 25 -2.92 -5.14 5.34
N TYR A 26 -4.15 -5.37 4.89
CA TYR A 26 -5.37 -4.97 5.58
C TYR A 26 -5.48 -5.62 6.96
N LYS A 27 -5.15 -6.92 7.05
CA LYS A 27 -5.22 -7.68 8.31
C LYS A 27 -4.05 -7.37 9.25
N SER A 28 -2.86 -7.06 8.73
CA SER A 28 -1.69 -6.70 9.53
C SER A 28 -1.76 -5.28 10.10
N LYS A 29 -2.61 -4.39 9.53
CA LYS A 29 -2.67 -2.95 9.86
C LYS A 29 -1.31 -2.25 9.77
N SER A 30 -0.38 -2.79 8.99
CA SER A 30 0.93 -2.20 8.70
C SER A 30 1.04 -1.99 7.19
N ALA A 31 1.56 -0.83 6.80
CA ALA A 31 1.82 -0.46 5.41
C ALA A 31 3.23 -0.88 4.96
N GLU A 32 4.04 -1.44 5.87
CA GLU A 32 5.45 -1.77 5.63
C GLU A 32 5.63 -2.85 4.55
N ALA A 33 4.68 -3.78 4.41
CA ALA A 33 4.77 -4.86 3.42
C ALA A 33 4.33 -4.44 2.00
N MET A 34 3.91 -3.18 1.79
CA MET A 34 3.43 -2.70 0.49
C MET A 34 4.33 -1.59 -0.07
N SER A 35 5.05 -1.91 -1.16
CA SER A 35 5.93 -0.97 -1.84
C SER A 35 5.18 -0.16 -2.91
N LEU A 36 4.91 1.11 -2.62
CA LEU A 36 4.38 2.09 -3.59
C LEU A 36 5.16 2.16 -4.91
N PRO A 37 6.52 2.26 -4.93
CA PRO A 37 7.25 2.33 -6.19
C PRO A 37 7.12 1.04 -7.01
N PHE A 38 6.99 -0.12 -6.36
CA PHE A 38 6.71 -1.38 -7.06
C PHE A 38 5.32 -1.37 -7.73
N ILE A 39 4.29 -0.87 -7.02
CA ILE A 39 2.94 -0.71 -7.58
C ILE A 39 2.95 0.23 -8.80
N LEU A 40 3.62 1.37 -8.70
CA LEU A 40 3.72 2.33 -9.81
C LEU A 40 4.44 1.73 -11.02
N LEU A 41 5.52 0.98 -10.80
CA LEU A 41 6.25 0.30 -11.87
C LEU A 41 5.35 -0.72 -12.59
N VAL A 42 4.55 -1.47 -11.84
CA VAL A 42 3.59 -2.43 -12.40
C VAL A 42 2.49 -1.73 -13.19
N ILE A 43 1.96 -0.59 -12.71
CA ILE A 43 0.98 0.22 -13.46
C ILE A 43 1.58 0.70 -14.78
N THR A 44 2.81 1.22 -14.77
CA THR A 44 3.47 1.68 -16.00
C THR A 44 3.73 0.55 -16.98
N GLY A 45 4.12 -0.64 -16.50
CA GLY A 45 4.26 -1.84 -17.33
C GLY A 45 2.94 -2.29 -17.94
N TYR A 46 1.85 -2.25 -17.15
CA TYR A 46 0.51 -2.56 -17.63
C TYR A 46 0.04 -1.59 -18.74
N ILE A 47 0.27 -0.29 -18.57
CA ILE A 47 -0.05 0.73 -19.58
C ILE A 47 0.77 0.50 -20.86
N ALA A 48 2.08 0.23 -20.74
CA ALA A 48 2.94 -0.05 -21.90
C ALA A 48 2.46 -1.29 -22.69
N GLY A 49 2.06 -2.36 -21.99
CA GLY A 49 1.50 -3.57 -22.61
C GLY A 49 0.17 -3.31 -23.33
N ILE A 50 -0.72 -2.52 -22.73
CA ILE A 50 -2.00 -2.10 -23.35
C ILE A 50 -1.73 -1.28 -24.62
N VAL A 51 -0.84 -0.28 -24.54
CA VAL A 51 -0.48 0.57 -25.68
C VAL A 51 0.12 -0.26 -26.82
N ALA A 52 1.03 -1.18 -26.51
CA ALA A 52 1.61 -2.09 -27.51
C ALA A 52 0.54 -2.96 -28.20
N LYS A 53 -0.48 -3.46 -27.47
CA LYS A 53 -1.56 -4.24 -28.08
C LYS A 53 -2.53 -3.41 -28.92
N ILE A 54 -2.82 -2.18 -28.51
CA ILE A 54 -3.64 -1.24 -29.29
C ILE A 54 -2.94 -0.89 -30.60
N LEU A 55 -1.63 -0.60 -30.56
CA LEU A 55 -0.83 -0.29 -31.75
C LEU A 55 -0.72 -1.46 -32.74
N ASN A 56 -0.76 -2.71 -32.24
CA ASN A 56 -0.77 -3.90 -33.08
C ASN A 56 -2.18 -4.32 -33.56
N GLY A 57 -3.25 -3.60 -33.19
CA GLY A 57 -4.62 -3.89 -33.62
C GLY A 57 -5.23 -5.19 -33.07
N HIS A 58 -4.57 -5.84 -32.11
CA HIS A 58 -5.00 -7.12 -31.55
C HIS A 58 -5.90 -6.92 -30.32
N PHE A 59 -7.18 -6.62 -30.57
CA PHE A 59 -8.23 -6.58 -29.55
C PHE A 59 -8.62 -7.99 -29.11
N ASN A 60 -7.78 -8.59 -28.25
CA ASN A 60 -8.01 -9.91 -27.68
C ASN A 60 -8.55 -9.82 -26.24
N PHE A 61 -9.18 -10.91 -25.78
CA PHE A 61 -9.64 -11.09 -24.38
C PHE A 61 -8.55 -10.77 -23.34
N VAL A 62 -7.27 -10.95 -23.69
CA VAL A 62 -6.11 -10.59 -22.89
C VAL A 62 -6.12 -9.12 -22.46
N LEU A 63 -6.61 -8.21 -23.30
CA LEU A 63 -6.72 -6.78 -23.00
C LEU A 63 -7.70 -6.51 -21.85
N ALA A 64 -8.82 -7.24 -21.80
CA ALA A 64 -9.81 -7.12 -20.72
C ALA A 64 -9.21 -7.54 -19.37
N VAL A 65 -8.39 -8.61 -19.36
CA VAL A 65 -7.68 -9.08 -18.17
C VAL A 65 -6.63 -8.05 -17.70
N TYR A 66 -5.94 -7.39 -18.63
CA TYR A 66 -5.03 -6.27 -18.35
C TYR A 66 -5.75 -5.11 -17.63
N VAL A 67 -6.93 -4.72 -18.11
CA VAL A 67 -7.74 -3.64 -17.51
C VAL A 67 -8.22 -4.01 -16.11
N ILE A 68 -8.69 -5.25 -15.92
CA ILE A 68 -9.12 -5.74 -14.61
C ILE A 68 -7.94 -5.73 -13.61
N ASN A 69 -6.75 -6.16 -14.02
CA ASN A 69 -5.57 -6.11 -13.16
C ASN A 69 -5.21 -4.69 -12.76
N LEU A 70 -5.31 -3.73 -13.68
CA LEU A 70 -5.04 -2.32 -13.39
C LEU A 70 -6.03 -1.77 -12.35
N LEU A 71 -7.32 -2.13 -12.44
CA LEU A 71 -8.32 -1.76 -11.44
C LEU A 71 -8.02 -2.38 -10.07
N ILE A 72 -7.69 -3.67 -10.02
CA ILE A 72 -7.35 -4.37 -8.76
C ILE A 72 -6.11 -3.75 -8.11
N VAL A 73 -5.06 -3.48 -8.90
CA VAL A 73 -3.85 -2.79 -8.43
C VAL A 73 -4.19 -1.39 -7.91
N SER A 74 -5.07 -0.65 -8.58
CA SER A 74 -5.42 0.72 -8.19
C SER A 74 -6.12 0.78 -6.82
N VAL A 75 -6.91 -0.24 -6.46
CA VAL A 75 -7.56 -0.34 -5.13
C VAL A 75 -6.56 -0.52 -3.98
N ASN A 76 -5.33 -0.96 -4.26
CA ASN A 76 -4.28 -1.07 -3.23
C ASN A 76 -3.88 0.31 -2.69
N ILE A 77 -3.88 1.35 -3.53
CA ILE A 77 -3.41 2.69 -3.17
C ILE A 77 -4.22 3.31 -2.01
N PRO A 78 -5.56 3.42 -2.07
CA PRO A 78 -6.33 4.00 -0.96
C PRO A 78 -6.21 3.18 0.34
N ILE A 79 -6.09 1.84 0.23
CA ILE A 79 -5.89 0.97 1.40
C ILE A 79 -4.52 1.20 2.03
N TYR A 80 -3.48 1.39 1.23
CA TYR A 80 -2.13 1.76 1.69
C TYR A 80 -2.16 3.05 2.50
N PHE A 81 -2.78 4.11 1.97
CA PHE A 81 -2.88 5.39 2.66
C PHE A 81 -3.63 5.29 3.99
N ARG A 82 -4.70 4.48 4.04
CA ARG A 82 -5.44 4.23 5.28
C ARG A 82 -4.57 3.51 6.32
N ASN A 83 -3.89 2.43 5.92
CA ASN A 83 -3.04 1.67 6.83
C ASN A 83 -1.88 2.51 7.35
N LYS A 84 -1.27 3.35 6.51
CA LYS A 84 -0.20 4.25 6.91
C LYS A 84 -0.63 5.22 8.01
N LYS A 85 -1.88 5.70 8.00
CA LYS A 85 -2.41 6.56 9.08
C LYS A 85 -2.54 5.79 10.40
N ILE A 86 -3.14 4.60 10.35
CA ILE A 86 -3.32 3.75 11.54
C ILE A 86 -1.98 3.37 12.17
N GLU A 87 -1.00 3.05 11.33
CA GLU A 87 0.35 2.70 11.76
C GLU A 87 1.05 3.89 12.43
N THR A 88 0.93 5.09 11.85
CA THR A 88 1.44 6.33 12.46
C THR A 88 0.83 6.56 13.85
N ASP A 89 -0.50 6.45 14.00
CA ASP A 89 -1.17 6.65 15.28
C ASP A 89 -0.72 5.64 16.36
N LYS A 90 -0.47 4.38 15.94
CA LYS A 90 0.00 3.32 16.86
C LYS A 90 1.43 3.57 17.33
N TYR A 91 2.34 3.95 16.44
CA TYR A 91 3.71 4.27 16.81
C TYR A 91 3.79 5.50 17.71
N GLU A 92 2.97 6.52 17.45
CA GLU A 92 2.87 7.70 18.31
C GLU A 92 2.43 7.29 19.73
N THR A 93 1.41 6.43 19.86
CA THR A 93 0.95 5.93 21.17
C THR A 93 2.07 5.22 21.95
N ILE A 94 2.82 4.33 21.29
CA ILE A 94 3.96 3.62 21.91
C ILE A 94 5.05 4.60 22.34
N ARG A 95 5.38 5.59 21.50
CA ARG A 95 6.36 6.64 21.83
C ARG A 95 5.92 7.46 23.05
N PHE A 96 4.64 7.76 23.19
CA PHE A 96 4.11 8.42 24.40
C PHE A 96 4.22 7.55 25.64
N GLU A 97 3.96 6.25 25.51
CA GLU A 97 4.10 5.31 26.61
C GLU A 97 5.57 5.18 27.05
N ILE A 98 6.52 5.27 26.12
CA ILE A 98 7.95 5.39 26.43
C ILE A 98 8.23 6.70 27.19
N ILE A 99 7.75 7.85 26.72
CA ILE A 99 7.92 9.15 27.44
C ILE A 99 7.26 9.15 28.82
N LYS A 100 6.17 8.42 29.00
CA LYS A 100 5.51 8.30 30.30
C LYS A 100 6.35 7.47 31.28
N ASN A 101 6.99 6.41 30.78
CA ASN A 101 7.78 5.48 31.59
C ASN A 101 9.28 5.82 31.63
N SER A 102 9.73 6.88 30.95
CA SER A 102 11.12 7.33 30.92
C SER A 102 11.20 8.85 30.90
N ASP A 103 12.18 9.46 31.59
CA ASP A 103 12.42 10.91 31.62
C ASP A 103 13.06 11.46 30.32
N LEU A 104 12.86 10.76 29.19
CA LEU A 104 13.40 11.20 27.91
C LEU A 104 12.65 12.45 27.41
N PRO A 105 13.37 13.48 26.95
CA PRO A 105 12.74 14.63 26.31
C PRO A 105 12.06 14.20 25.01
N TYR A 106 10.94 14.86 24.67
CA TYR A 106 10.14 14.52 23.49
C TYR A 106 10.95 14.48 22.19
N GLU A 107 11.96 15.35 22.07
CA GLU A 107 12.84 15.45 20.90
C GLU A 107 13.66 14.18 20.67
N ALA A 108 14.07 13.52 21.75
CA ALA A 108 14.84 12.29 21.70
C ALA A 108 14.01 11.08 21.24
N VAL A 109 12.69 11.10 21.48
CA VAL A 109 11.79 9.97 21.17
C VAL A 109 11.12 10.13 19.80
N PHE A 110 10.72 11.35 19.43
CA PHE A 110 9.98 11.59 18.20
C PHE A 110 10.86 12.02 17.02
N GLY A 111 11.99 12.70 17.25
CA GLY A 111 12.88 13.20 16.19
C GLY A 111 12.25 14.21 15.21
N HIS A 112 10.95 14.46 15.32
CA HIS A 112 10.14 15.43 14.58
C HIS A 112 8.99 15.93 15.48
N LYS A 113 8.25 16.95 15.01
CA LYS A 113 7.06 17.44 15.73
C LYS A 113 6.01 16.30 15.83
N PRO A 114 5.52 15.96 17.04
CA PRO A 114 4.54 14.89 17.23
C PRO A 114 3.19 15.26 16.59
N TYR A 115 2.38 14.25 16.28
CA TYR A 115 1.07 14.46 15.64
C TYR A 115 0.02 15.01 16.63
N TRP A 116 0.26 14.80 17.93
CA TRP A 116 -0.58 15.26 19.04
C TRP A 116 -0.09 16.62 19.57
N ASN A 117 -1.03 17.51 19.89
CA ASN A 117 -0.72 18.80 20.52
C ASN A 117 -0.26 18.62 21.97
N LYS A 118 0.54 19.57 22.49
CA LYS A 118 1.09 19.55 23.85
C LYS A 118 0.02 19.29 24.93
N ASP A 119 -1.15 19.90 24.80
CA ASP A 119 -2.28 19.73 25.73
C ASP A 119 -2.76 18.27 25.79
N GLN A 120 -2.77 17.56 24.65
CA GLN A 120 -3.16 16.16 24.60
C GLN A 120 -2.10 15.24 25.19
N ILE A 121 -0.82 15.61 25.06
CA ILE A 121 0.31 14.89 25.62
C ILE A 121 0.31 15.02 27.16
N GLU A 122 0.06 16.23 27.67
CA GLU A 122 -0.08 16.48 29.12
C GLU A 122 -1.29 15.75 29.70
N GLN A 123 -2.43 15.73 29.00
CA GLN A 123 -3.60 14.98 29.42
C GLN A 123 -3.33 13.46 29.48
N PHE A 124 -2.52 12.91 28.56
CA PHE A 124 -2.12 11.51 28.57
C PHE A 124 -1.09 11.18 29.67
N LYS A 125 -0.17 12.12 29.99
CA LYS A 125 0.76 11.97 31.13
C LYS A 125 0.05 11.93 32.48
N ASN A 126 -1.00 12.73 32.63
CA ASN A 126 -1.74 12.90 33.89
C ASN A 126 -2.86 11.85 34.11
N LYS A 127 -3.02 10.89 33.21
CA LYS A 127 -4.02 9.82 33.28
C LYS A 127 -3.36 8.48 33.57
#